data_AF-A0A942Q291-F1
#
_entry.id   AF-A0A942Q291-F1
#
_cell.length_a   1.000
_cell.length_b   1.000
_cell.length_c   1.000
_cell.angle_alpha   90.00
_cell.angle_beta   90.00
_cell.angle_gamma   90.00
#
_symmetry.space_group_name_H-M   'P 1'
#
loop_
_entity.id
_entity.type
_entity.pdbx_description
1 polymer ?
#
loop_
_entity_poly.entity_id
_entity_poly.type
_entity_poly.pdbx_seq_one_letter_code
_entity_poly.pdbx_strand_id
1 'polypeptide(L)'
;MSGQTAHGTSAAGSGKSSPLEFAHPSERVAAEILDFYRIRWEYEPTSFPIEWDSDGEVIASFTPDFYLPDFDLYIELTTMSQKLVTKKNRKVRRLKELYPDVNIKIFYQKDFRRLLQRFGVAVAERPFSDGGGLEAGGPAEESGERP
;
A
#
# COMPACT_ATOMS: atom_id res chain seq x y z
N MET A 1 -15.26 -37.40 23.24
CA MET A 1 -13.87 -37.83 23.39
C MET A 1 -13.29 -38.03 22.00
N SER A 2 -12.15 -37.38 21.75
CA SER A 2 -11.16 -37.65 20.68
C SER A 2 -11.65 -37.52 19.23
N GLY A 3 -11.11 -36.67 18.35
CA GLY A 3 -9.77 -36.08 18.30
C GLY A 3 -8.99 -36.65 17.11
N GLN A 4 -8.32 -35.75 16.35
CA GLN A 4 -7.40 -35.95 15.21
C GLN A 4 -8.03 -36.08 13.81
N THR A 5 -7.50 -35.51 12.71
CA THR A 5 -6.37 -34.60 12.42
C THR A 5 -6.51 -34.08 10.97
N ALA A 6 -5.88 -32.94 10.71
CA ALA A 6 -5.77 -32.23 9.43
C ALA A 6 -5.10 -33.02 8.28
N HIS A 7 -5.37 -32.57 7.04
CA HIS A 7 -4.55 -32.37 5.82
C HIS A 7 -5.57 -31.80 4.80
N GLY A 8 -5.35 -30.83 3.92
CA GLY A 8 -4.18 -30.16 3.37
C GLY A 8 -4.58 -29.70 1.95
N THR A 9 -4.25 -28.45 1.61
CA THR A 9 -3.99 -27.90 0.26
C THR A 9 -5.08 -27.78 -0.83
N SER A 10 -5.26 -26.51 -1.23
CA SER A 10 -5.30 -25.94 -2.59
C SER A 10 -6.58 -26.05 -3.44
N ALA A 11 -7.15 -24.91 -3.86
CA ALA A 11 -6.73 -24.19 -5.06
C ALA A 11 -7.63 -22.97 -5.32
N ALA A 12 -7.06 -21.99 -6.03
CA ALA A 12 -7.58 -20.68 -6.34
C ALA A 12 -8.94 -20.67 -7.07
N GLY A 13 -9.78 -19.71 -6.69
CA GLY A 13 -10.90 -19.22 -7.50
C GLY A 13 -10.59 -17.80 -7.97
N SER A 14 -10.05 -17.70 -9.19
CA SER A 14 -9.81 -16.47 -9.94
C SER A 14 -11.08 -15.63 -10.06
N GLY A 15 -11.27 -14.67 -9.16
CA GLY A 15 -12.21 -13.57 -9.37
C GLY A 15 -11.71 -12.76 -10.56
N LYS A 16 -12.54 -12.61 -11.60
CA LYS A 16 -12.26 -11.72 -12.74
C LYS A 16 -11.96 -10.33 -12.17
N SER A 17 -10.69 -9.95 -12.11
CA SER A 17 -10.28 -8.63 -11.67
C SER A 17 -10.68 -7.65 -12.77
N SER A 18 -11.79 -6.94 -12.57
CA SER A 18 -12.00 -5.66 -13.23
C SER A 18 -10.68 -4.88 -13.12
N PRO A 19 -10.18 -4.24 -14.20
CA PRO A 19 -8.98 -3.43 -14.09
C PRO A 19 -9.19 -2.43 -12.95
N LEU A 20 -8.36 -2.48 -11.92
CA LEU A 20 -8.42 -1.49 -10.84
C LEU A 20 -8.25 -0.10 -11.46
N GLU A 21 -9.31 0.71 -11.39
CA GLU A 21 -9.32 2.09 -11.88
C GLU A 21 -8.87 3.00 -10.74
N PHE A 22 -7.63 3.48 -10.84
CA PHE A 22 -7.08 4.46 -9.92
C PHE A 22 -7.66 5.85 -10.19
N ALA A 23 -8.01 6.58 -9.13
CA ALA A 23 -8.50 7.95 -9.19
C ALA A 23 -7.43 8.94 -9.70
N HIS A 24 -6.14 8.64 -9.49
CA HIS A 24 -5.05 9.47 -9.99
C HIS A 24 -3.86 8.65 -10.54
N PRO A 25 -3.17 9.09 -11.62
CA PRO A 25 -2.01 8.38 -12.18
C PRO A 25 -0.89 8.06 -11.19
N SER A 26 -0.74 8.86 -10.13
CA SER A 26 0.28 8.60 -9.09
C SER A 26 -0.02 7.36 -8.24
N GLU A 27 -1.30 7.03 -8.05
CA GLU A 27 -1.71 5.83 -7.31
C GLU A 27 -1.36 4.59 -8.12
N ARG A 28 -1.60 4.60 -9.43
CA ARG A 28 -1.15 3.54 -10.34
C ARG A 28 0.35 3.29 -10.22
N VAL A 29 1.16 4.36 -10.29
CA VAL A 29 2.62 4.25 -10.17
C VAL A 29 3.01 3.71 -8.78
N ALA A 30 2.32 4.09 -7.71
CA ALA A 30 2.60 3.56 -6.38
C ALA A 30 2.24 2.07 -6.26
N ALA A 31 1.11 1.65 -6.82
CA ALA A 31 0.69 0.26 -6.90
C ALA A 31 1.71 -0.59 -7.68
N GLU A 32 2.15 -0.13 -8.85
CA GLU A 32 3.20 -0.80 -9.64
C GLU A 32 4.51 -0.96 -8.86
N ILE A 33 4.87 0.05 -8.07
CA ILE A 33 6.05 0.00 -7.20
C ILE A 33 5.86 -1.04 -6.08
N LEU A 34 4.70 -1.06 -5.43
CA LEU A 34 4.38 -2.01 -4.37
C LEU A 34 4.36 -3.45 -4.92
N ASP A 35 3.76 -3.66 -6.09
CA ASP A 35 3.74 -4.93 -6.81
C ASP A 35 5.14 -5.41 -7.18
N PHE A 36 5.97 -4.49 -7.71
CA PHE A 36 7.35 -4.79 -8.05
C PHE A 36 8.13 -5.32 -6.84
N TYR A 37 7.88 -4.75 -5.66
CA TYR A 37 8.48 -5.19 -4.40
C TYR A 37 7.73 -6.30 -3.67
N ARG A 38 6.68 -6.86 -4.29
CA ARG A 38 5.86 -7.94 -3.72
C ARG A 38 5.28 -7.57 -2.35
N ILE A 39 5.06 -6.29 -2.11
CA ILE A 39 4.39 -5.81 -0.89
C ILE A 39 2.90 -6.03 -1.09
N ARG A 40 2.23 -6.70 -0.16
CA ARG A 40 0.77 -6.83 -0.22
C ARG A 40 0.14 -5.47 0.03
N TRP A 41 -0.82 -5.10 -0.81
CA TRP A 41 -1.55 -3.85 -0.70
C TRP A 41 -3.01 -4.02 -1.08
N GLU A 42 -3.83 -3.14 -0.53
CA GLU A 42 -5.24 -2.97 -0.87
C GLU A 42 -5.49 -1.50 -1.19
N TYR A 43 -6.26 -1.21 -2.25
CA TYR A 43 -6.58 0.15 -2.67
C TYR A 43 -7.90 0.60 -2.04
N GLU A 44 -7.85 1.73 -1.33
CA GLU A 44 -9.00 2.33 -0.62
C GLU A 44 -9.88 1.35 0.20
N PRO A 45 -9.32 0.39 0.98
CA PRO A 45 -10.13 -0.68 1.58
C PRO A 45 -11.04 -0.20 2.72
N THR A 46 -10.70 0.94 3.33
CA THR A 46 -11.36 1.43 4.55
C THR A 46 -11.62 2.92 4.45
N SER A 47 -12.87 3.32 4.70
CA SER A 47 -13.26 4.72 4.86
C SER A 47 -13.57 5.01 6.32
N PHE A 48 -12.95 6.05 6.87
CA PHE A 48 -13.11 6.46 8.26
C PHE A 48 -13.97 7.72 8.33
N PRO A 49 -15.15 7.67 8.97
CA PRO A 49 -15.89 8.87 9.32
C PRO A 49 -15.06 9.79 10.22
N ILE A 50 -14.95 11.08 9.88
CA ILE A 50 -14.14 12.04 10.65
C ILE A 50 -14.92 13.29 11.10
N GLU A 51 -16.13 13.46 10.59
CA GLU A 51 -17.02 14.57 10.89
C GLU A 51 -18.48 14.12 10.78
N TRP A 52 -19.31 14.57 11.73
CA TRP A 52 -20.73 14.27 11.83
C TRP A 52 -21.52 15.55 12.06
N ASP A 53 -22.79 15.58 11.63
CA ASP A 53 -23.72 16.65 11.98
C ASP A 53 -24.36 16.46 13.37
N SER A 54 -25.31 17.33 13.71
CA SER A 54 -26.03 17.27 15.00
C SER A 54 -26.91 16.04 15.17
N ASP A 55 -27.33 15.42 14.07
CA ASP A 55 -28.19 14.25 14.07
C ASP A 55 -27.37 12.95 14.10
N GLY A 56 -26.04 13.07 14.03
CA GLY A 56 -25.10 11.95 14.07
C GLY A 56 -24.81 11.35 12.70
N GLU A 57 -25.22 12.02 11.61
CA GLU A 57 -24.96 11.57 10.25
C GLU A 57 -23.57 11.98 9.79
N VAL A 58 -22.89 11.10 9.05
CA VAL A 58 -21.52 11.33 8.58
C VAL A 58 -21.52 12.39 7.48
N ILE A 59 -20.87 13.53 7.74
CA ILE A 59 -20.74 14.61 6.74
C ILE A 59 -19.36 14.65 6.07
N ALA A 60 -18.36 14.01 6.68
CA ALA A 60 -17.07 13.81 6.03
C ALA A 60 -16.40 12.51 6.45
N SER A 61 -15.84 11.82 5.46
CA SER A 61 -14.96 10.68 5.66
C SER A 61 -13.55 10.97 5.13
N PHE A 62 -12.63 10.12 5.56
CA PHE A 62 -11.27 10.02 5.09
C PHE A 62 -10.98 8.59 4.68
N THR A 63 -10.65 8.39 3.42
CA THR A 63 -10.29 7.09 2.85
C THR A 63 -8.83 7.17 2.43
N PRO A 64 -7.90 6.47 3.11
CA PRO A 64 -6.51 6.44 2.69
C PRO A 64 -6.37 5.72 1.35
N ASP A 65 -5.45 6.19 0.50
CA ASP A 65 -5.25 5.62 -0.84
C ASP A 65 -4.88 4.12 -0.81
N PHE A 66 -4.04 3.70 0.15
CA PHE A 66 -3.61 2.29 0.27
C PHE A 66 -3.56 1.79 1.73
N TYR A 67 -3.73 0.48 1.91
CA TYR A 67 -3.39 -0.24 3.13
C TYR A 67 -2.36 -1.33 2.83
N LEU A 68 -1.36 -1.48 3.70
CA LEU A 68 -0.35 -2.54 3.64
C LEU A 68 -0.58 -3.52 4.81
N PRO A 69 -1.24 -4.67 4.59
CA PRO A 69 -1.62 -5.59 5.67
C PRO A 69 -0.44 -6.15 6.45
N ASP A 70 0.71 -6.37 5.78
CA ASP A 70 1.91 -6.92 6.42
C ASP A 70 2.55 -5.98 7.46
N PHE A 71 2.24 -4.68 7.35
CA PHE A 71 2.81 -3.64 8.20
C PHE A 71 1.76 -2.96 9.08
N ASP A 72 0.50 -3.36 8.95
CA ASP A 72 -0.66 -2.66 9.49
C ASP A 72 -0.54 -1.13 9.28
N LEU A 73 -0.41 -0.72 8.01
CA LEU A 73 -0.09 0.67 7.66
C LEU A 73 -0.96 1.19 6.53
N TYR A 74 -1.67 2.28 6.80
CA TYR A 74 -2.33 3.09 5.78
C TYR A 74 -1.37 4.12 5.17
N ILE A 75 -1.45 4.28 3.86
CA ILE A 75 -0.68 5.24 3.08
C ILE A 75 -1.64 6.20 2.39
N GLU A 76 -1.33 7.49 2.54
CA GLU A 76 -1.96 8.57 1.79
C GLU A 76 -0.92 9.20 0.86
N LEU A 77 -1.13 9.13 -0.44
CA LEU A 77 -0.29 9.81 -1.42
C LEU A 77 -0.69 11.29 -1.52
N THR A 78 0.30 12.15 -1.68
CA THR A 78 0.08 13.57 -2.01
C THR A 78 0.91 13.96 -3.21
N THR A 79 0.25 14.32 -4.30
CA THR A 79 0.86 14.93 -5.50
C THR A 79 0.72 16.44 -5.52
N MET A 80 -0.03 17.00 -4.57
CA MET A 80 -0.56 18.36 -4.66
C MET A 80 0.34 19.41 -4.03
N SER A 81 0.16 20.66 -4.50
CA SER A 81 0.83 21.84 -3.96
C SER A 81 0.53 22.05 -2.47
N GLN A 82 1.42 22.76 -1.79
CA GLN A 82 1.44 22.96 -0.34
C GLN A 82 0.10 23.45 0.27
N LYS A 83 -0.76 24.13 -0.51
CA LYS A 83 -2.09 24.59 -0.07
C LYS A 83 -3.12 23.44 0.10
N LEU A 84 -3.08 22.42 -0.74
CA LEU A 84 -4.00 21.26 -0.67
C LEU A 84 -3.59 20.27 0.43
N VAL A 85 -2.28 20.19 0.69
CA VAL A 85 -1.70 19.47 1.83
C VAL A 85 -2.29 19.96 3.16
N THR A 86 -2.61 21.26 3.31
CA THR A 86 -3.24 21.77 4.54
C THR A 86 -4.60 21.13 4.81
N LYS A 87 -5.46 20.95 3.80
CA LYS A 87 -6.77 20.31 3.98
C LYS A 87 -6.62 18.81 4.29
N LYS A 88 -5.77 18.08 3.55
CA LYS A 88 -5.45 16.66 3.82
C LYS A 88 -4.88 16.50 5.24
N ASN A 89 -3.94 17.35 5.64
CA ASN A 89 -3.35 17.31 6.99
C ASN A 89 -4.37 17.56 8.11
N ARG A 90 -5.39 18.40 7.87
CA ARG A 90 -6.47 18.54 8.86
C ARG A 90 -7.27 17.25 8.99
N LYS A 91 -7.64 16.62 7.86
CA LYS A 91 -8.34 15.32 7.89
C LYS A 91 -7.51 14.23 8.56
N VAL A 92 -6.21 14.15 8.29
CA VAL A 92 -5.32 13.16 8.91
C VAL A 92 -5.12 13.43 10.41
N ARG A 93 -5.00 14.70 10.83
CA ARG A 93 -4.99 15.02 12.27
C ARG A 93 -6.29 14.59 12.94
N ARG A 94 -7.43 14.90 12.31
CA ARG A 94 -8.74 14.49 12.83
C ARG A 94 -8.89 12.98 12.90
N LEU A 95 -8.41 12.26 11.89
CA LEU A 95 -8.35 10.80 11.90
C LEU A 95 -7.55 10.29 13.11
N LYS A 96 -6.36 10.84 13.36
CA LYS A 96 -5.52 10.41 14.50
C LYS A 96 -6.11 10.77 15.87
N GLU A 97 -6.90 11.84 15.96
CA GLU A 97 -7.65 12.19 17.18
C GLU A 97 -8.75 11.17 17.47
N LEU A 98 -9.48 10.73 16.44
CA LEU A 98 -10.62 9.83 16.56
C LEU A 98 -10.23 8.35 16.59
N TYR A 99 -9.14 8.01 15.89
CA TYR A 99 -8.64 6.65 15.67
C TYR A 99 -7.13 6.62 15.97
N PRO A 100 -6.72 6.69 17.25
CA PRO A 100 -5.32 6.78 17.63
C PRO A 100 -4.51 5.54 17.25
N ASP A 101 -5.16 4.38 17.13
CA ASP A 101 -4.54 3.11 16.76
C ASP A 101 -4.33 2.96 15.25
N VAL A 102 -4.90 3.86 14.43
CA VAL A 102 -4.73 3.82 12.98
C VAL A 102 -3.35 4.35 12.60
N ASN A 103 -2.48 3.41 12.20
CA ASN A 103 -1.16 3.70 11.64
C ASN A 103 -1.30 4.28 10.23
N ILE A 104 -1.09 5.59 10.09
CA ILE A 104 -1.14 6.28 8.79
C ILE A 104 0.08 7.16 8.53
N LYS A 105 0.58 7.11 7.28
CA LYS A 105 1.65 7.98 6.77
C LYS A 105 1.26 8.66 5.47
N ILE A 106 1.63 9.93 5.34
CA ILE A 106 1.43 10.74 4.13
C ILE A 106 2.75 10.75 3.35
N PHE A 107 2.71 10.43 2.06
CA PHE A 107 3.89 10.43 1.19
C PHE A 107 3.71 11.29 -0.05
N TYR A 108 4.69 12.13 -0.34
CA TYR A 108 4.84 12.60 -1.71
C TYR A 108 5.29 11.43 -2.59
N GLN A 109 4.80 11.35 -3.82
CA GLN A 109 5.16 10.29 -4.77
C GLN A 109 6.68 10.12 -4.91
N LYS A 110 7.45 11.23 -4.92
CA LYS A 110 8.92 11.23 -5.00
C LYS A 110 9.58 10.65 -3.74
N ASP A 111 8.97 10.84 -2.59
CA ASP A 111 9.48 10.36 -1.30
C ASP A 111 9.07 8.91 -1.05
N PHE A 112 7.96 8.46 -1.64
CA PHE A 112 7.49 7.09 -1.55
C PHE A 112 8.53 6.07 -2.04
N ARG A 113 9.21 6.35 -3.16
CA ARG A 113 10.31 5.52 -3.65
C ARG A 113 11.48 5.45 -2.67
N ARG A 114 11.87 6.58 -2.08
CA ARG A 114 12.97 6.63 -1.09
C ARG A 114 12.60 5.92 0.22
N LEU A 115 11.33 5.94 0.58
CA LEU A 115 10.85 5.25 1.77
C LEU A 115 11.04 3.74 1.64
N LEU A 116 10.66 3.17 0.50
CA LEU A 116 10.81 1.74 0.25
C LEU A 116 12.28 1.32 0.38
N GLN A 117 13.21 2.10 -0.19
CA GLN A 117 14.65 1.91 0.01
C GLN A 117 15.04 1.81 1.49
N ARG A 118 14.48 2.68 2.35
CA ARG A 118 14.79 2.71 3.79
C ARG A 118 14.20 1.53 4.57
N PHE A 119 13.14 0.91 4.09
CA PHE A 119 12.55 -0.29 4.71
C PHE A 119 13.20 -1.60 4.24
N GLY A 120 14.40 -1.53 3.66
CA GLY A 120 15.16 -2.71 3.22
C GLY A 120 14.69 -3.25 1.86
N VAL A 121 13.88 -2.49 1.14
CA VAL A 121 13.39 -2.86 -0.19
C VAL A 121 14.40 -2.35 -1.22
N ALA A 122 15.19 -3.24 -1.82
CA ALA A 122 16.26 -2.88 -2.75
C ALA A 122 15.70 -2.29 -4.06
N VAL A 123 15.99 -1.02 -4.33
CA VAL A 123 15.45 -0.28 -5.48
C VAL A 123 16.48 -0.18 -6.59
N ALA A 124 16.21 -0.78 -7.75
CA ALA A 124 16.93 -0.52 -8.98
C ALA A 124 16.05 0.31 -9.93
N GLU A 125 16.58 1.40 -10.48
CA GLU A 125 15.90 2.14 -11.54
C GLU A 125 15.96 1.34 -12.85
N ARG A 126 14.81 1.19 -13.54
CA ARG A 126 14.80 0.81 -14.96
C ARG A 126 14.21 1.94 -15.80
N PRO A 127 14.88 2.37 -16.89
CA PRO A 127 14.32 3.33 -17.82
C PRO A 127 13.16 2.72 -18.62
N PHE A 128 12.14 3.55 -18.83
CA PHE A 128 10.94 3.30 -19.63
C PHE A 128 11.32 3.32 -21.12
N SER A 129 11.57 2.18 -21.76
CA SER A 129 11.51 2.12 -23.22
C SER A 129 10.87 0.86 -23.81
N ASP A 130 10.86 -0.29 -23.14
CA ASP A 130 10.35 -1.53 -23.78
C ASP A 130 9.58 -2.45 -22.83
N GLY A 131 8.29 -2.17 -22.59
CA GLY A 131 7.32 -3.17 -22.09
C GLY A 131 7.64 -3.82 -20.73
N GLY A 132 8.10 -3.02 -19.77
CA GLY A 132 8.76 -3.47 -18.53
C GLY A 132 7.99 -4.49 -17.67
N GLY A 133 8.52 -5.72 -17.65
CA GLY A 133 8.49 -6.65 -16.53
C GLY A 133 9.91 -6.85 -15.97
N LEU A 134 10.03 -7.36 -14.73
CA LEU A 134 11.31 -7.59 -14.05
C LEU A 134 11.41 -9.05 -13.58
N GLU A 135 12.53 -9.71 -13.91
CA GLU A 135 12.90 -11.01 -13.38
C GLU A 135 13.53 -10.88 -11.98
N ALA A 136 13.25 -11.86 -11.12
CA ALA A 136 13.86 -11.98 -9.81
C ALA A 136 15.34 -12.38 -9.96
N GLY A 137 16.25 -11.60 -9.38
CA GLY A 137 17.62 -12.05 -9.16
C GLY A 137 17.59 -13.24 -8.20
N GLY A 138 18.01 -14.41 -8.68
CA GLY A 138 18.17 -15.60 -7.84
C GLY A 138 19.19 -15.37 -6.71
N PRO A 139 19.14 -16.16 -5.63
CA PRO A 139 20.09 -16.04 -4.54
C PRO A 139 21.52 -16.29 -5.06
N ALA A 140 22.47 -15.51 -4.54
CA ALA A 140 23.89 -15.66 -4.85
C ALA A 140 24.33 -17.09 -4.56
N GLU A 141 24.81 -17.81 -5.59
CA GLU A 141 25.50 -19.07 -5.39
C GLU A 141 26.76 -18.83 -4.57
N GLU A 142 26.76 -19.46 -3.40
CA GLU A 142 27.89 -19.58 -2.50
C GLU A 142 29.02 -20.32 -3.23
N SER A 143 30.13 -19.62 -3.41
CA SER A 143 31.40 -20.16 -3.87
C SER A 143 31.87 -21.27 -2.92
N GLY A 144 31.61 -22.51 -3.30
CA GLY A 144 32.07 -23.72 -2.62
C GLY A 144 33.14 -24.43 -3.43
N GLU A 145 34.39 -23.99 -3.26
CA GLU A 145 35.61 -24.72 -3.59
C GLU A 145 35.52 -26.17 -3.09
N ARG A 146 35.77 -27.16 -3.95
CA ARG A 146 36.12 -28.53 -3.53
C ARG A 146 37.22 -29.11 -4.42
N PRO A 147 38.10 -29.94 -3.82
CA PRO A 147 39.45 -30.24 -4.31
C PRO A 147 39.53 -31.13 -5.54
#